data_AF-A0A920ICT5-F1
#
_entry.id   AF-A0A920ICT5-F1
#
_cell.length_a   1.000
_cell.length_b   1.000
_cell.length_c   1.000
_cell.angle_alpha   90.00
_cell.angle_beta   90.00
_cell.angle_gamma   90.00
#
_symmetry.space_group_name_H-M   'P 1'
#
loop_
_entity.id
_entity.type
_entity.pdbx_description
1 polymer ?
#
loop_
_entity_poly.entity_id
_entity_poly.type
_entity_poly.pdbx_seq_one_letter_code
_entity_poly.pdbx_strand_id
1 'polypeptide(L)'
;MDWLLLSLVAARTNAIKEALAKAGLAGMGLRDPQTLSGGQQARLALLRTLLAQPRALLLDEPFSSLDGGRREEMVKLVREEAVKRKLPVLLVSHDPRDEALPDKPPYRLGA
;
A
#
# COMPACT_ATOMS: atom_id res chain seq x y z
N MET A 1 -19.77 30.82 -2.32
CA MET A 1 -19.80 29.75 -1.30
C MET A 1 -19.15 28.45 -1.83
N ASP A 2 -18.12 28.55 -2.70
CA ASP A 2 -17.45 27.38 -3.33
C ASP A 2 -15.97 27.21 -2.96
N TRP A 3 -15.39 28.14 -2.19
CA TRP A 3 -13.98 28.09 -1.83
C TRP A 3 -13.61 26.88 -0.97
N LEU A 4 -14.51 26.46 -0.08
CA LEU A 4 -14.27 25.34 0.85
C LEU A 4 -14.32 23.98 0.14
N LEU A 5 -15.23 23.85 -0.84
CA LEU A 5 -15.33 22.67 -1.71
C LEU A 5 -14.11 22.58 -2.64
N LEU A 6 -13.74 23.69 -3.28
CA LEU A 6 -12.54 23.75 -4.13
C LEU A 6 -11.27 23.43 -3.33
N SER A 7 -11.13 23.94 -2.11
CA SER A 7 -9.98 23.64 -1.25
C SER A 7 -9.94 22.17 -0.82
N LEU A 8 -11.09 21.57 -0.53
CA LEU A 8 -11.17 20.15 -0.13
C LEU A 8 -10.81 19.23 -1.29
N VAL A 9 -11.33 19.51 -2.49
CA VAL A 9 -11.00 18.75 -3.71
C VAL A 9 -9.52 18.89 -4.05
N ALA A 10 -8.96 20.09 -3.95
CA ALA A 10 -7.53 20.32 -4.16
C ALA A 10 -6.67 19.54 -3.14
N ALA A 11 -7.03 19.57 -1.86
CA ALA A 11 -6.32 18.84 -0.81
C ALA A 11 -6.34 17.32 -1.06
N ARG A 12 -7.51 16.76 -1.40
CA ARG A 12 -7.64 15.34 -1.73
C ARG A 12 -6.85 14.94 -2.98
N THR A 13 -6.86 15.80 -3.99
CA THR A 13 -6.11 15.58 -5.24
C THR A 13 -4.61 15.57 -4.99
N ASN A 14 -4.09 16.49 -4.15
CA ASN A 14 -2.68 16.52 -3.77
C ASN A 14 -2.30 15.29 -2.95
N ALA A 15 -3.13 14.87 -1.99
CA ALA A 15 -2.91 13.64 -1.23
C ALA A 15 -2.83 12.40 -2.14
N ILE A 16 -3.70 12.30 -3.15
CA ILE A 16 -3.64 11.21 -4.15
C ILE A 16 -2.34 11.26 -4.96
N LYS A 17 -1.92 12.45 -5.42
CA LYS A 17 -0.67 12.62 -6.18
C LYS A 17 0.56 12.21 -5.37
N GLU A 18 0.64 12.64 -4.11
CA GLU A 18 1.73 12.27 -3.20
C GLU A 18 1.74 10.76 -2.93
N ALA A 19 0.57 10.18 -2.69
CA ALA A 19 0.42 8.75 -2.46
C ALA A 19 0.87 7.94 -3.69
N LEU A 20 0.45 8.34 -4.90
CA LEU A 20 0.89 7.70 -6.14
C LEU A 20 2.39 7.83 -6.34
N ALA A 21 3.00 8.98 -6.01
CA ALA A 21 4.44 9.16 -6.09
C ALA A 21 5.19 8.20 -5.15
N LYS A 22 4.75 8.07 -3.89
CA LYS A 22 5.34 7.13 -2.91
C LYS A 22 5.23 5.67 -3.34
N ALA A 23 4.19 5.30 -4.08
CA ALA A 23 4.02 3.96 -4.63
C ALA A 23 4.75 3.75 -5.98
N GLY A 24 5.51 4.74 -6.46
CA GLY A 24 6.18 4.67 -7.77
C GLY A 24 5.20 4.60 -8.96
N LEU A 25 4.07 5.28 -8.83
CA LEU A 25 2.96 5.40 -9.80
C LEU A 25 2.69 6.87 -10.18
N ALA A 26 3.68 7.76 -10.02
CA ALA A 26 3.57 9.16 -10.40
C ALA A 26 3.09 9.31 -11.85
N GLY A 27 2.19 10.26 -12.10
CA GLY A 27 1.62 10.51 -13.43
C GLY A 27 0.57 9.49 -13.90
N MET A 28 0.27 8.43 -13.14
CA MET A 28 -0.70 7.40 -13.54
C MET A 28 -2.13 7.64 -13.05
N GLY A 29 -2.41 8.76 -12.36
CA GLY A 29 -3.68 8.99 -11.66
C GLY A 29 -4.94 9.05 -12.53
N LEU A 30 -4.80 9.18 -13.85
CA LEU A 30 -5.90 9.17 -14.82
C LEU A 30 -5.92 7.92 -15.71
N ARG A 31 -5.00 6.96 -15.52
CA ARG A 31 -4.97 5.73 -16.32
C ARG A 31 -6.10 4.80 -15.90
N ASP A 32 -6.63 4.07 -16.88
CA ASP A 32 -7.55 2.95 -16.62
C ASP A 32 -6.82 1.86 -15.81
N PRO A 33 -7.30 1.48 -14.61
CA PRO A 33 -6.71 0.42 -13.80
C PRO A 33 -6.50 -0.91 -14.54
N GLN A 34 -7.32 -1.21 -15.56
CA GLN A 34 -7.22 -2.44 -16.35
C GLN A 34 -5.96 -2.45 -17.25
N THR A 35 -5.37 -1.29 -17.52
CA THR A 35 -4.16 -1.15 -18.35
C THR A 35 -2.86 -1.28 -17.56
N LEU A 36 -2.95 -1.39 -16.23
CA LEU A 36 -1.80 -1.49 -15.34
C LEU A 36 -1.22 -2.91 -15.35
N SER A 37 0.10 -3.03 -15.21
CA SER A 37 0.73 -4.34 -14.97
C SER A 37 0.32 -4.90 -13.60
N GLY A 38 0.43 -6.22 -13.40
CA GLY A 38 0.09 -6.84 -12.12
C GLY A 38 0.80 -6.20 -10.92
N GLY A 39 2.10 -5.93 -11.04
CA GLY A 39 2.85 -5.21 -10.01
C GLY A 39 2.43 -3.74 -9.81
N GLN A 40 1.88 -3.06 -10.82
CA GLN A 40 1.27 -1.74 -10.66
C GLN A 40 -0.09 -1.83 -9.95
N GLN A 41 -0.90 -2.82 -10.29
CA GLN A 41 -2.20 -3.07 -9.66
C GLN A 41 -2.05 -3.40 -8.17
N ALA A 42 -1.10 -4.28 -7.81
CA ALA A 42 -0.81 -4.60 -6.42
C ALA A 42 -0.43 -3.35 -5.60
N ARG A 43 0.45 -2.50 -6.15
CA ARG A 43 0.85 -1.23 -5.50
C ARG A 43 -0.32 -0.26 -5.36
N LEU A 44 -1.15 -0.13 -6.39
CA LEU A 44 -2.35 0.71 -6.35
C LEU A 44 -3.36 0.19 -5.31
N ALA A 45 -3.58 -1.12 -5.24
CA ALA A 45 -4.47 -1.74 -4.27
C ALA A 45 -4.02 -1.47 -2.83
N LEU A 46 -2.72 -1.66 -2.55
CA LEU A 46 -2.16 -1.39 -1.22
C LEU A 46 -2.27 0.10 -0.86
N LEU A 47 -1.96 0.99 -1.80
CA LEU A 47 -2.10 2.43 -1.61
C LEU A 47 -3.54 2.83 -1.30
N ARG A 48 -4.51 2.29 -2.06
CA ARG A 48 -5.94 2.52 -1.84
C ARG A 48 -6.36 2.11 -0.43
N THR A 49 -5.90 0.95 0.03
CA THR A 49 -6.18 0.47 1.39
C THR A 49 -5.62 1.41 2.44
N LEU A 50 -4.40 1.91 2.30
CA LEU A 50 -3.77 2.84 3.27
C LEU A 50 -4.42 4.24 3.29
N LEU A 51 -4.84 4.71 2.12
CA LEU A 51 -5.55 5.99 1.96
C LEU A 51 -6.96 5.98 2.56
N ALA A 52 -7.58 4.80 2.67
CA ALA A 52 -8.86 4.64 3.36
C ALA A 52 -8.76 4.82 4.89
N GLN A 53 -7.55 5.06 5.42
CA GLN A 53 -7.27 5.23 6.85
C GLN A 53 -7.87 4.11 7.70
N PRO A 54 -7.53 2.84 7.40
CA PRO A 54 -8.14 1.71 8.06
C PRO A 54 -7.65 1.63 9.52
N ARG A 55 -8.42 0.91 10.34
CA ARG A 55 -8.05 0.61 11.72
C ARG A 55 -7.18 -0.64 11.90
N ALA A 56 -7.09 -1.47 10.86
CA ALA A 56 -6.22 -2.65 10.76
C ALA A 56 -5.99 -3.00 9.29
N LEU A 57 -4.89 -3.70 8.98
CA LEU A 57 -4.60 -4.23 7.65
C LEU A 57 -4.61 -5.75 7.66
N LEU A 58 -5.31 -6.33 6.69
CA LEU A 58 -5.19 -7.74 6.33
C LEU A 58 -4.59 -7.76 4.93
N LEU A 59 -3.41 -8.36 4.80
CA LEU A 59 -2.66 -8.40 3.56
C LEU A 59 -2.46 -9.86 3.16
N ASP A 60 -3.09 -10.24 2.04
CA ASP A 60 -2.99 -11.58 1.48
C ASP A 60 -2.05 -11.55 0.27
N GLU A 61 -0.86 -12.13 0.44
CA GLU A 61 0.24 -12.14 -0.54
C GLU A 61 0.51 -10.79 -1.23
N PRO A 62 0.59 -9.67 -0.48
CA PRO A 62 0.57 -8.32 -1.06
C PRO A 62 1.79 -8.00 -1.94
N PHE A 63 2.85 -8.81 -1.86
CA PHE A 63 4.15 -8.55 -2.51
C PHE A 63 4.52 -9.58 -3.58
N SER A 64 3.70 -10.62 -3.79
CA SER A 64 4.04 -11.77 -4.66
C SER A 64 4.28 -11.37 -6.12
N SER A 65 3.60 -10.33 -6.60
CA SER A 65 3.71 -9.85 -7.99
C SER A 65 4.74 -8.72 -8.19
N LEU A 66 5.57 -8.41 -7.18
CA LEU A 66 6.53 -7.30 -7.23
C LEU A 66 7.96 -7.80 -7.52
N ASP A 67 8.69 -7.07 -8.35
CA ASP A 67 10.14 -7.24 -8.48
C ASP A 67 10.87 -6.83 -7.20
N GLY A 68 12.15 -7.20 -7.06
CA GLY A 68 12.93 -7.00 -5.83
C GLY A 68 12.96 -5.54 -5.33
N GLY A 69 13.21 -4.58 -6.22
CA GLY A 69 13.27 -3.16 -5.84
C GLY A 69 11.90 -2.64 -5.43
N ARG A 70 10.85 -2.91 -6.22
CA ARG A 70 9.48 -2.47 -5.91
C ARG A 70 8.94 -3.14 -4.65
N ARG A 71 9.32 -4.39 -4.39
CA ARG A 71 8.97 -5.12 -3.17
C ARG A 71 9.53 -4.41 -1.94
N GLU A 72 10.82 -4.09 -1.93
CA GLU A 72 11.47 -3.40 -0.81
C GLU A 72 10.83 -2.04 -0.52
N GLU A 73 10.55 -1.26 -1.57
CA GLU A 73 9.84 0.03 -1.45
C GLU A 73 8.47 -0.13 -0.78
N MET A 74 7.68 -1.13 -1.21
CA MET A 74 6.33 -1.33 -0.69
C MET A 74 6.31 -1.90 0.72
N VAL A 75 7.21 -2.83 1.04
CA VAL A 75 7.41 -3.34 2.40
C VAL A 75 7.74 -2.18 3.35
N LYS A 76 8.69 -1.32 2.95
CA LYS A 76 9.07 -0.13 3.72
C LYS A 76 7.87 0.79 3.95
N LEU A 77 7.11 1.08 2.90
CA LEU A 77 5.92 1.93 2.98
C LEU A 77 4.87 1.38 3.95
N VAL A 78 4.57 0.07 3.90
CA VAL A 78 3.62 -0.56 4.84
C VAL A 78 4.13 -0.48 6.26
N ARG A 79 5.42 -0.76 6.48
CA ARG A 79 6.03 -0.74 7.82
C ARG A 79 6.02 0.66 8.42
N GLU A 80 6.38 1.67 7.65
CA GLU A 80 6.37 3.07 8.08
C GLU A 80 4.96 3.54 8.46
N GLU A 81 3.96 3.22 7.63
CA GLU A 81 2.56 3.57 7.94
C GLU A 81 2.03 2.78 9.14
N ALA A 82 2.43 1.51 9.30
CA ALA A 82 2.03 0.69 10.43
C ALA A 82 2.57 1.24 11.76
N VAL A 83 3.85 1.58 11.81
CA VAL A 83 4.50 2.19 12.98
C VAL A 83 3.90 3.55 13.27
N LYS A 84 3.81 4.43 12.26
CA LYS A 84 3.32 5.80 12.41
C LYS A 84 1.90 5.85 12.97
N ARG A 85 1.03 4.94 12.55
CA ARG A 85 -0.40 4.94 12.93
C ARG A 85 -0.73 3.93 14.04
N LYS A 86 0.26 3.17 14.54
CA LYS A 86 0.04 2.01 15.42
C LYS A 86 -0.99 1.04 14.83
N LEU A 87 -0.90 0.82 13.52
CA LEU A 87 -1.86 0.05 12.74
C LEU A 87 -1.56 -1.45 12.91
N PRO A 88 -2.48 -2.26 13.44
CA PRO A 88 -2.34 -3.70 13.46
C PRO A 88 -2.30 -4.24 12.02
N VAL A 89 -1.33 -5.10 11.72
CA VAL A 89 -1.16 -5.73 10.41
C VAL A 89 -1.13 -7.24 10.58
N LEU A 90 -2.00 -7.93 9.83
CA LEU A 90 -1.93 -9.36 9.60
C LEU A 90 -1.42 -9.58 8.17
N LEU A 91 -0.29 -10.27 8.04
CA LEU A 91 0.31 -10.62 6.76
C LEU A 91 0.21 -12.14 6.54
N VAL A 92 -0.39 -12.53 5.42
CA VAL A 92 -0.39 -13.90 4.91
C VAL A 92 0.59 -13.93 3.74
N SER A 93 1.56 -14.85 3.80
CA SER A 93 2.57 -15.01 2.76
C SER A 93 3.14 -16.43 2.76
N HIS A 94 3.56 -16.88 1.58
CA HIS A 94 4.36 -18.09 1.39
C HIS A 94 5.84 -17.77 1.09
N ASP A 95 6.22 -16.49 1.03
CA ASP A 95 7.58 -16.04 0.70
C ASP A 95 8.45 -15.98 1.97
N PRO A 96 9.56 -16.74 2.05
CA PRO A 96 10.46 -16.73 3.21
C PRO A 96 11.03 -15.35 3.54
N ARG A 97 11.13 -14.46 2.54
CA ARG A 97 11.60 -13.07 2.75
C ARG A 97 10.64 -12.25 3.63
N ASP A 98 9.38 -12.66 3.76
CA ASP A 98 8.38 -11.97 4.59
C ASP A 98 8.44 -12.37 6.07
N GLU A 99 9.16 -13.44 6.43
CA GLU A 99 9.21 -13.95 7.80
C GLU A 99 9.83 -12.98 8.80
N ALA A 100 10.73 -12.12 8.31
CA ALA A 100 11.41 -11.11 9.12
C ALA A 100 10.62 -9.80 9.27
N LEU A 101 9.46 -9.66 8.61
CA LEU A 101 8.67 -8.42 8.63
C LEU A 101 7.89 -8.21 9.94
N PRO A 102 7.17 -9.21 10.48
CA PRO A 102 6.34 -9.01 11.66
C PRO A 102 7.17 -8.88 12.93
N ASP A 103 6.66 -8.11 13.90
CA ASP A 103 7.29 -7.98 15.22
C ASP A 103 7.10 -9.22 16.11
N LYS A 104 6.27 -10.17 15.68
CA LYS A 104 5.97 -11.44 16.37
C LYS A 104 6.38 -12.61 15.48
N PRO A 105 6.79 -13.75 16.06
CA PRO A 105 7.06 -14.96 15.29
C PRO A 105 5.86 -15.35 14.40
N PRO A 106 6.10 -15.83 13.17
CA PRO A 106 5.02 -16.21 12.25
C PRO A 106 4.28 -17.45 12.76
N TYR A 107 2.97 -17.48 12.53
CA TYR A 107 2.17 -18.69 12.71
C TYR A 107 2.24 -19.54 11.43
N ARG A 108 2.65 -20.80 11.55
CA ARG A 108 2.74 -21.74 10.42
C ARG A 108 1.45 -22.56 10.34
N LEU A 109 0.76 -22.51 9.20
CA LEU A 109 -0.40 -23.34 8.92
C LEU A 109 0.06 -24.65 8.27
N GLY A 110 -0.39 -25.79 8.78
CA GLY A 110 -0.13 -27.12 8.17
C GLY A 110 1.27 -27.70 8.42
N ALA A 111 1.96 -27.25 9.47
CA ALA A 111 3.12 -27.95 10.03
C ALA A 111 2.71 -29.22 10.79
#